data_AF-A0A421C8L4-F1
#
_entry.id   AF-A0A421C8L4-F1
#
_cell.length_a   1.000
_cell.length_b   1.000
_cell.length_c   1.000
_cell.angle_alpha   90.00
_cell.angle_beta   90.00
_cell.angle_gamma   90.00
#
_symmetry.space_group_name_H-M   'P 1'
#
loop_
_entity.id
_entity.type
_entity.pdbx_description
1 polymer ?
#
loop_
_entity_poly.entity_id
_entity_poly.type
_entity_poly.pdbx_seq_one_letter_code
_entity_poly.pdbx_strand_id
1 'polypeptide(L)'
;MREFILVVFVLLFSIVSLAVTGYDKFIHYSVSYSAYGLSSYFLGDIGGFVFSASLGVGKEIWDWFSGKGTAEYGDLIADFAGIISAYSLTKRLPFRPLLVFVLVF
;
A
#
# COMPACT_ATOMS: atom_id res chain seq x y z
N MET A 1 -8.78 21.24 3.81
CA MET A 1 -7.50 21.42 3.05
C MET A 1 -6.54 20.27 3.24
N ARG A 2 -6.27 19.83 4.47
CA ARG A 2 -5.28 18.77 4.72
C ARG A 2 -5.73 17.38 4.27
N GLU A 3 -7.03 17.05 4.29
CA GLU A 3 -7.53 15.80 3.68
C GLU A 3 -7.45 15.84 2.15
N PHE A 4 -7.78 16.99 1.54
CA PHE A 4 -7.69 17.19 0.10
C PHE A 4 -6.28 16.96 -0.44
N ILE A 5 -5.25 17.46 0.25
CA ILE A 5 -3.84 17.23 -0.10
C ILE A 5 -3.47 15.74 -0.04
N LEU A 6 -3.97 15.00 0.95
CA LEU A 6 -3.73 13.56 1.09
C LEU A 6 -4.40 12.76 -0.03
N VAL A 7 -5.64 13.10 -0.39
CA VAL A 7 -6.33 12.47 -1.51
C VAL A 7 -5.58 12.75 -2.82
N VAL A 8 -5.16 14.00 -3.04
CA VAL A 8 -4.33 14.36 -4.21
C VAL A 8 -3.02 13.59 -4.20
N PHE A 9 -2.36 13.43 -3.05
CA PHE A 9 -1.14 12.63 -2.93
C PHE A 9 -1.36 11.16 -3.30
N VAL A 10 -2.42 10.54 -2.77
CA VAL A 10 -2.78 9.15 -3.10
C VAL A 10 -3.01 8.99 -4.61
N LEU A 11 -3.78 9.90 -5.21
CA LEU A 11 -4.07 9.86 -6.64
C LEU A 11 -2.80 10.07 -7.48
N LEU A 12 -1.98 11.07 -7.14
CA LEU A 12 -0.73 11.35 -7.86
C LEU A 12 0.27 10.19 -7.73
N PHE A 13 0.41 9.61 -6.54
CA PHE A 13 1.32 8.49 -6.33
C PHE A 13 0.86 7.24 -7.10
N SER A 14 -0.45 6.96 -7.11
CA SER A 14 -1.05 5.90 -7.93
C SER A 14 -0.79 6.12 -9.43
N ILE A 15 -1.01 7.34 -9.94
CA ILE A 15 -0.78 7.70 -11.34
C ILE A 15 0.70 7.59 -11.72
N VAL A 16 1.60 8.12 -10.87
CA VAL A 16 3.05 8.04 -11.10
C VAL A 16 3.52 6.59 -11.06
N SER A 17 3.04 5.80 -10.11
CA SER A 17 3.38 4.37 -10.02
C SER A 17 2.98 3.63 -11.29
N LEU A 18 1.77 3.91 -11.82
CA LEU A 18 1.29 3.31 -13.05
C LEU A 18 2.05 3.79 -14.29
N ALA A 19 2.25 5.10 -14.42
CA ALA A 19 2.75 5.73 -15.65
C ALA A 19 4.28 5.72 -15.80
N VAL A 20 5.02 5.74 -14.69
CA VAL A 20 6.48 5.95 -14.69
C VAL A 20 7.23 4.66 -14.35
N THR A 21 6.80 3.95 -13.32
CA THR A 21 7.47 2.72 -12.85
C THR A 21 6.83 1.44 -13.39
N GLY A 22 5.68 1.57 -14.07
CA GLY A 22 4.93 0.47 -14.64
C GLY A 22 3.91 -0.14 -13.69
N TYR A 23 3.05 -0.98 -14.26
CA TYR A 23 1.89 -1.58 -13.60
C TYR A 23 2.24 -2.37 -12.32
N ASP A 24 3.44 -2.93 -12.26
CA ASP A 24 3.93 -3.72 -11.14
C ASP A 24 4.02 -2.93 -9.82
N LYS A 25 4.63 -1.73 -9.86
CA LYS A 25 4.82 -0.89 -8.66
C LYS A 25 3.49 -0.27 -8.20
N PHE A 26 2.60 -0.04 -9.15
CA PHE A 26 1.21 0.32 -8.84
C PHE A 26 0.49 -0.80 -8.08
N ILE A 27 0.67 -2.08 -8.46
CA ILE A 27 0.08 -3.21 -7.74
C ILE A 27 0.64 -3.28 -6.31
N HIS A 28 1.96 -3.20 -6.13
CA HIS A 28 2.59 -3.21 -4.81
C HIS A 28 1.99 -2.13 -3.89
N TYR A 29 1.93 -0.89 -4.37
CA TYR A 29 1.28 0.20 -3.64
C TYR A 29 -0.18 -0.12 -3.30
N SER A 30 -0.97 -0.56 -4.28
CA SER A 30 -2.41 -0.76 -4.14
C SER A 30 -2.79 -1.91 -3.20
N VAL A 31 -2.07 -3.02 -3.32
CA VAL A 31 -2.22 -4.19 -2.46
C VAL A 31 -1.84 -3.84 -1.03
N SER A 32 -0.70 -3.19 -0.84
CA SER A 32 -0.22 -2.82 0.50
C SER A 32 -1.10 -1.76 1.17
N TYR A 33 -1.59 -0.78 0.41
CA TYR A 33 -2.58 0.21 0.86
C TYR A 33 -3.87 -0.46 1.34
N SER A 34 -4.39 -1.39 0.54
CA SER A 34 -5.64 -2.10 0.84
C SER A 34 -5.49 -3.10 1.99
N ALA A 35 -4.39 -3.86 1.98
CA ALA A 35 -4.05 -4.79 3.04
C ALA A 35 -3.95 -4.06 4.38
N TYR A 36 -3.31 -2.89 4.42
CA TYR A 36 -3.17 -2.13 5.66
C TYR A 36 -4.53 -1.61 6.12
N GLY A 37 -5.29 -0.99 5.22
CA GLY A 37 -6.59 -0.41 5.57
C GLY A 37 -7.58 -1.45 6.10
N LEU A 38 -7.55 -2.67 5.56
CA LEU A 38 -8.39 -3.76 6.03
C LEU A 38 -7.85 -4.41 7.32
N SER A 39 -6.58 -4.79 7.35
CA SER A 39 -6.01 -5.51 8.51
C SER A 39 -5.94 -4.65 9.76
N SER A 40 -5.66 -3.34 9.63
CA SER A 40 -5.64 -2.40 10.76
C SER A 40 -7.02 -2.25 11.43
N TYR A 41 -8.11 -2.53 10.72
CA TYR A 41 -9.45 -2.56 11.31
C TYR A 41 -9.63 -3.68 12.33
N PHE A 42 -9.07 -4.86 12.05
CA PHE A 42 -9.21 -6.05 12.90
C PHE A 42 -8.08 -6.18 13.93
N LEU A 43 -6.86 -5.78 13.56
CA LEU A 43 -5.64 -6.04 14.33
C LEU A 43 -5.06 -4.78 14.98
N GLY A 44 -5.70 -3.62 14.79
CA GLY A 44 -5.16 -2.31 15.20
C GLY A 44 -3.99 -1.87 14.31
N ASP A 45 -3.48 -0.66 14.54
CA ASP A 45 -2.49 -0.04 13.63
C ASP A 45 -1.19 -0.86 13.54
N ILE A 46 -0.70 -1.33 14.69
CA ILE A 46 0.53 -2.13 14.77
C ILE A 46 0.32 -3.47 14.07
N GLY A 47 -0.79 -4.15 14.33
CA GLY A 47 -1.11 -5.42 13.70
C GLY A 47 -1.30 -5.29 12.19
N GLY A 48 -1.95 -4.21 11.74
CA GLY A 48 -2.09 -3.93 10.32
C GLY A 48 -0.77 -3.60 9.64
N PHE A 49 0.11 -2.85 10.30
CA PHE A 49 1.46 -2.58 9.80
C PHE A 49 2.26 -3.88 9.64
N VAL A 50 2.31 -4.69 10.70
CA VAL A 50 3.03 -5.97 10.69
C VAL A 50 2.48 -6.89 9.61
N PHE A 51 1.16 -7.03 9.50
CA PHE A 51 0.52 -7.85 8.48
C PHE A 51 0.91 -7.40 7.07
N SER A 52 0.69 -6.12 6.73
CA SER A 52 0.97 -5.62 5.38
C SER A 52 2.45 -5.60 5.03
N ALA A 53 3.32 -5.20 5.96
CA ALA A 53 4.76 -5.23 5.73
C ALA A 53 5.27 -6.66 5.53
N SER A 54 4.68 -7.64 6.22
CA SER A 54 5.02 -9.06 6.04
C SER A 54 4.65 -9.57 4.65
N LEU A 55 3.59 -9.04 4.01
CA LEU A 55 3.24 -9.40 2.64
C LEU A 55 4.29 -8.90 1.65
N GLY A 56 4.66 -7.62 1.72
CA GLY A 56 5.68 -7.03 0.84
C GLY A 56 7.05 -7.68 1.01
N VAL A 57 7.57 -7.69 2.25
CA VAL A 57 8.86 -8.33 2.57
C VAL A 57 8.82 -9.82 2.27
N GLY A 58 7.72 -10.51 2.56
CA GLY A 58 7.55 -11.93 2.29
C GLY A 58 7.59 -12.25 0.79
N LYS A 59 6.96 -11.43 -0.05
CA LYS A 59 7.03 -11.57 -1.51
C LYS A 59 8.46 -11.42 -2.01
N GLU A 60 9.18 -10.39 -1.56
CA GLU A 60 10.58 -10.17 -1.99
C GLU A 60 11.53 -11.29 -1.54
N ILE A 61 11.35 -11.79 -0.31
CA ILE A 61 12.07 -12.96 0.18
C ILE A 61 11.75 -14.18 -0.69
N TRP A 62 10.47 -14.40 -1.00
CA TRP A 62 10.05 -15.51 -1.85
C TRP A 62 10.65 -15.42 -3.26
N ASP A 63 10.68 -14.25 -3.87
CA ASP A 63 11.28 -14.03 -5.19
C ASP A 63 12.78 -14.33 -5.16
N TRP A 64 13.48 -13.86 -4.13
CA TRP A 64 14.91 -14.15 -3.92
C TRP A 64 15.20 -15.65 -3.81
N PHE A 65 14.40 -16.41 -3.06
CA PHE A 65 14.64 -17.84 -2.85
C PHE A 65 14.10 -18.74 -3.97
N SER A 66 12.98 -18.37 -4.59
CA SER A 66 12.32 -19.21 -5.60
C SER A 66 12.86 -18.99 -7.02
N GLY A 67 13.48 -17.84 -7.29
CA GLY A 67 13.93 -17.45 -8.63
C GLY A 67 12.78 -17.24 -9.63
N LYS A 68 11.53 -17.19 -9.16
CA LYS A 68 10.34 -16.96 -9.99
C LYS A 68 10.08 -15.47 -10.27
N GLY A 69 10.80 -14.58 -9.58
CA GLY A 69 10.78 -13.14 -9.75
C GLY A 69 12.17 -12.55 -9.45
N THR A 70 12.28 -11.24 -9.53
CA THR A 70 13.47 -10.49 -9.15
C THR A 70 13.14 -9.72 -7.88
N ALA A 71 13.94 -9.90 -6.83
CA ALA A 71 13.77 -9.10 -5.64
C ALA A 71 14.20 -7.65 -5.93
N GLU A 72 13.30 -6.70 -5.71
CA GLU A 72 13.46 -5.30 -6.08
C GLU A 72 13.17 -4.37 -4.90
N TYR A 73 14.14 -3.53 -4.55
CA TYR A 73 13.95 -2.50 -3.53
C TYR A 73 12.83 -1.51 -3.88
N GLY A 74 12.53 -1.33 -5.17
CA GLY A 74 11.41 -0.50 -5.63
C GLY A 74 10.05 -1.02 -5.16
N ASP A 75 9.88 -2.34 -5.06
CA ASP A 75 8.65 -2.98 -4.61
C ASP A 75 8.40 -2.71 -3.13
N LEU A 76 9.45 -2.84 -2.30
CA LEU A 76 9.38 -2.48 -0.88
C LEU A 76 9.02 -1.02 -0.67
N ILE A 77 9.59 -0.10 -1.47
CA ILE A 77 9.26 1.33 -1.38
C ILE A 77 7.79 1.56 -1.73
N ALA A 78 7.28 0.92 -2.79
CA ALA A 78 5.88 1.01 -3.18
C ALA A 78 4.95 0.43 -2.09
N ASP A 79 5.32 -0.69 -1.49
CA ASP A 79 4.58 -1.32 -0.39
C ASP A 79 4.50 -0.40 0.84
N PHE A 80 5.64 0.14 1.29
CA PHE A 80 5.66 1.05 2.43
C PHE A 80 4.93 2.37 2.13
N ALA A 81 5.02 2.90 0.91
CA ALA A 81 4.24 4.05 0.50
C ALA A 81 2.74 3.77 0.59
N GLY A 82 2.27 2.60 0.15
CA GLY A 82 0.88 2.17 0.28
C GLY A 82 0.43 2.12 1.74
N ILE A 83 1.23 1.48 2.60
CA ILE A 83 0.95 1.38 4.05
C ILE A 83 0.84 2.77 4.70
N ILE A 84 1.80 3.66 4.44
CA ILE A 84 1.84 5.00 5.04
C ILE A 84 0.66 5.85 4.56
N SER A 85 0.34 5.78 3.26
CA SER A 85 -0.83 6.44 2.68
C SER A 85 -2.12 5.95 3.32
N ALA A 86 -2.28 4.63 3.45
CA ALA A 86 -3.46 4.03 4.06
C ALA A 86 -3.60 4.44 5.53
N TYR A 87 -2.53 4.36 6.32
CA TYR A 87 -2.50 4.83 7.71
C TYR A 87 -2.92 6.30 7.85
N SER A 88 -2.36 7.15 7.00
CA SER A 88 -2.63 8.58 7.03
C SER A 88 -4.10 8.92 6.73
N LEU A 89 -4.74 8.11 5.89
CA LEU A 89 -6.13 8.29 5.49
C LEU A 89 -7.12 7.60 6.46
N THR A 90 -6.89 6.34 6.84
CA THR A 90 -7.83 5.57 7.69
C THR A 90 -7.97 6.15 9.09
N LYS A 91 -6.95 6.83 9.61
CA LYS A 91 -7.02 7.59 10.86
C LYS A 91 -8.00 8.76 10.83
N ARG A 92 -8.39 9.22 9.64
CA ARG A 92 -9.18 10.45 9.46
C ARG A 92 -10.59 10.18 8.92
N LEU A 93 -10.94 8.91 8.66
CA LEU A 93 -12.23 8.53 8.12
C LEU A 93 -13.06 7.69 9.12
N PRO A 94 -14.36 8.01 9.30
CA PRO A 94 -15.26 7.22 10.16
C PRO A 94 -15.64 5.86 9.56
N PHE A 95 -15.58 5.70 8.23
CA PHE A 95 -15.90 4.46 7.50
C PHE A 95 -14.64 3.88 6.85
N ARG A 96 -13.93 3.05 7.62
CA ARG A 96 -12.53 2.65 7.37
C ARG A 96 -12.27 1.66 6.22
N PRO A 97 -13.11 0.65 5.92
CA PRO A 97 -12.73 -0.38 4.94
C PRO A 97 -13.15 -0.06 3.49
N LEU A 98 -14.32 0.53 3.24
CA LEU A 98 -14.85 0.70 1.87
C LEU A 98 -14.14 1.76 1.03
N LEU A 99 -13.70 2.87 1.65
CA LEU A 99 -13.02 3.97 0.94
C LEU A 99 -11.59 3.65 0.53
N VAL A 100 -10.93 2.71 1.23
CA VAL A 100 -9.57 2.29 0.91
C VAL A 100 -9.54 1.58 -0.45
N PHE A 101 -10.58 0.80 -0.78
CA PHE A 101 -10.66 0.15 -2.09
C PHE A 101 -11.01 1.12 -3.22
N VAL A 102 -11.97 2.03 -3.01
CA VAL A 102 -12.46 2.96 -4.06
C VAL A 102 -11.43 4.01 -4.49
N LEU A 103 -10.46 4.34 -3.64
CA LEU A 103 -9.48 5.39 -3.95
C LEU A 103 -8.34 4.92 -4.86
N VAL A 104 -8.13 3.61 -4.96
CA VAL A 104 -6.99 3.04 -5.67
C VAL A 104 -7.43 2.11 -6.81
N PHE A 105 -8.63 1.51 -6.73
CA PHE A 105 -9.24 0.69 -7.78
C PHE A 105 -10.45 1.40 -8.40
#